data_AF-D8JQQ9-F1
#
_entry.id   AF-D8JQQ9-F1
#
_cell.length_a   1.000
_cell.length_b   1.000
_cell.length_c   1.000
_cell.angle_alpha   90.00
_cell.angle_beta   90.00
_cell.angle_gamma   90.00
#
_symmetry.space_group_name_H-M   'P 1'
#
loop_
_entity.id
_entity.type
_entity.pdbx_description
1 polymer ?
#
loop_
_entity_poly.entity_id
_entity_poly.type
_entity_poly.pdbx_seq_one_letter_code
_entity_poly.pdbx_strand_id
1 'polypeptide(L)'
;MRLLNIAAFFFAITSALLLYGLNYDTRRLEAEVQSKERAAERARDDIAVLKAERGTLARPDRIDGLARQIGLAPPRVDQFANGREVSDLGEQDRGNGR
;
A
#
# COMPACT_ATOMS: atom_id res chain seq x y z
N MET A 1 8.68 -63.75 -0.61
CA MET A 1 7.44 -63.24 -1.23
C MET A 1 6.49 -62.56 -0.23
N ARG A 2 6.04 -63.23 0.84
CA ARG A 2 5.02 -62.68 1.76
C ARG A 2 5.46 -61.40 2.50
N LEU A 3 6.71 -61.34 2.97
CA LEU A 3 7.28 -60.15 3.64
C LEU A 3 7.41 -58.94 2.71
N LEU A 4 7.76 -59.19 1.45
CA LEU A 4 7.91 -58.14 0.43
C LEU A 4 6.56 -57.50 0.10
N ASN A 5 5.51 -58.31 0.00
CA ASN A 5 4.14 -57.84 -0.23
C ASN A 5 3.63 -57.00 0.95
N ILE A 6 3.92 -57.41 2.18
CA ILE A 6 3.56 -56.65 3.39
C ILE A 6 4.28 -55.30 3.40
N ALA A 7 5.59 -55.28 3.12
CA ALA A 7 6.35 -54.05 3.03
C ALA A 7 5.82 -53.11 1.93
N ALA A 8 5.52 -53.66 0.75
CA ALA A 8 4.93 -52.90 -0.35
C ALA A 8 3.55 -52.32 0.01
N PHE A 9 2.73 -53.08 0.73
CA PHE A 9 1.42 -52.62 1.20
C PHE A 9 1.54 -51.46 2.20
N PHE A 10 2.42 -51.58 3.19
CA PHE A 10 2.69 -50.47 4.12
C PHE A 10 3.28 -49.26 3.41
N PHE A 11 4.18 -49.46 2.45
CA PHE A 11 4.74 -48.37 1.66
C PHE A 11 3.65 -47.63 0.86
N ALA A 12 2.72 -48.37 0.25
CA ALA A 12 1.60 -47.79 -0.47
C ALA A 12 0.68 -46.98 0.45
N ILE A 13 0.36 -47.49 1.64
CA ILE A 13 -0.47 -46.77 2.62
C ILE A 13 0.24 -45.49 3.09
N THR A 14 1.51 -45.56 3.47
CA THR A 14 2.28 -44.39 3.91
C THR A 14 2.37 -43.34 2.80
N SER A 15 2.59 -43.76 1.56
CA SER A 15 2.58 -42.85 0.40
C SER A 15 1.23 -42.17 0.20
N ALA A 16 0.12 -42.93 0.31
CA ALA A 16 -1.23 -42.38 0.20
C ALA A 16 -1.53 -41.36 1.32
N LEU A 17 -1.12 -41.64 2.55
CA LEU A 17 -1.30 -40.73 3.70
C LEU A 17 -0.46 -39.46 3.53
N LEU A 18 0.80 -39.58 3.11
CA LEU A 18 1.66 -38.43 2.82
C LEU A 18 1.09 -37.54 1.73
N LEU A 19 0.64 -38.15 0.62
CA LEU A 19 0.04 -37.42 -0.49
C LEU A 19 -1.25 -36.71 -0.07
N TYR A 20 -2.09 -37.36 0.74
CA TYR A 20 -3.30 -36.76 1.28
C TYR A 20 -2.99 -35.55 2.17
N GLY A 21 -2.05 -35.68 3.11
CA GLY A 21 -1.63 -34.60 3.99
C GLY A 21 -1.11 -33.40 3.19
N LEU A 22 -0.23 -33.66 2.22
CA LEU A 22 0.37 -32.61 1.40
C LEU A 22 -0.68 -31.89 0.51
N ASN A 23 -1.62 -32.64 -0.07
CA ASN A 23 -2.70 -32.07 -0.88
C ASN A 23 -3.61 -31.19 -0.02
N TYR A 24 -3.95 -31.65 1.18
CA TYR A 24 -4.80 -30.91 2.11
C TYR A 24 -4.13 -29.61 2.58
N ASP A 25 -2.88 -29.68 3.02
CA ASP A 25 -2.13 -28.51 3.47
C ASP A 25 -1.93 -27.50 2.34
N THR A 26 -1.68 -27.97 1.12
CA THR A 26 -1.53 -27.12 -0.05
C THR A 26 -2.84 -26.40 -0.38
N ARG A 27 -3.98 -27.10 -0.40
CA ARG A 27 -5.31 -26.49 -0.61
C ARG A 27 -5.66 -25.48 0.47
N ARG A 28 -5.31 -25.77 1.73
CA ARG A 28 -5.54 -24.85 2.84
C ARG A 28 -4.70 -23.58 2.69
N LEU A 29 -3.42 -23.73 2.36
CA LEU A 29 -2.51 -22.60 2.15
C LEU A 29 -2.94 -21.76 0.94
N GLU A 30 -3.37 -22.40 -0.15
CA GLU A 30 -3.88 -21.72 -1.33
C GLU A 30 -5.12 -20.87 -1.00
N ALA A 31 -6.06 -21.41 -0.22
CA ALA A 31 -7.23 -20.68 0.24
C ALA A 31 -6.85 -19.48 1.14
N GLU A 32 -5.87 -19.67 2.02
CA GLU A 32 -5.37 -18.59 2.88
C GLU A 32 -4.70 -17.48 2.05
N VAL A 33 -3.84 -17.82 1.10
CA VAL A 33 -3.18 -16.87 0.20
C VAL A 33 -4.22 -16.08 -0.60
N GLN A 34 -5.20 -16.75 -1.22
CA GLN A 34 -6.26 -16.07 -1.95
C GLN A 34 -7.06 -15.11 -1.05
N SER A 35 -7.32 -15.48 0.21
CA SER A 35 -8.02 -14.60 1.15
C SER A 35 -7.21 -13.34 1.47
N LYS A 36 -5.90 -13.49 1.68
CA LYS A 36 -4.98 -12.38 1.95
C LYS A 36 -4.82 -11.48 0.75
N GLU A 37 -4.72 -12.04 -0.45
CA GLU A 37 -4.60 -11.28 -1.69
C GLU A 37 -5.85 -10.42 -1.95
N ARG A 38 -7.05 -10.99 -1.74
CA ARG A 38 -8.30 -10.21 -1.81
C ARG A 38 -8.35 -9.09 -0.76
N ALA A 39 -7.87 -9.34 0.45
CA ALA A 39 -7.81 -8.31 1.48
C ALA A 39 -6.81 -7.19 1.13
N ALA A 40 -5.66 -7.56 0.56
CA ALA A 40 -4.66 -6.61 0.11
C ALA A 40 -5.18 -5.74 -1.05
N GLU A 41 -5.91 -6.33 -2.00
CA GLU A 41 -6.50 -5.58 -3.11
C GLU A 41 -7.53 -4.55 -2.61
N ARG A 42 -8.43 -4.95 -1.71
CA ARG A 42 -9.39 -4.01 -1.08
C ARG A 42 -8.69 -2.88 -0.35
N ALA A 43 -7.63 -3.19 0.39
CA ALA A 43 -6.87 -2.15 1.10
C ALA A 43 -6.19 -1.17 0.13
N ARG A 44 -5.73 -1.63 -1.04
CA ARG A 44 -5.17 -0.75 -2.09
C ARG A 44 -6.23 0.16 -2.68
N ASP A 45 -7.42 -0.37 -2.95
CA ASP A 45 -8.55 0.42 -3.45
C ASP A 45 -8.97 1.49 -2.45
N ASP A 46 -9.10 1.13 -1.16
CA ASP A 46 -9.42 2.08 -0.09
C ASP A 46 -8.37 3.19 0.01
N ILE A 47 -7.08 2.85 -0.07
CA ILE A 47 -5.99 3.84 -0.07
C ILE A 47 -6.11 4.77 -1.28
N ALA A 48 -6.46 4.25 -2.46
CA ALA A 48 -6.63 5.07 -3.65
C ALA A 48 -7.77 6.08 -3.49
N VAL A 49 -8.90 5.64 -2.92
CA VAL A 49 -10.05 6.51 -2.59
C VAL A 49 -9.62 7.58 -1.58
N LEU A 50 -9.03 7.17 -0.45
CA LEU A 50 -8.57 8.10 0.59
C LEU A 50 -7.54 9.10 0.06
N LYS A 51 -6.67 8.70 -0.86
CA LYS A 51 -5.71 9.59 -1.51
C LYS A 51 -6.42 10.62 -2.40
N ALA A 52 -7.45 10.22 -3.12
CA ALA A 52 -8.27 11.13 -3.93
C ALA A 52 -9.05 12.12 -3.07
N GLU A 53 -9.67 11.64 -1.98
CA GLU A 53 -10.35 12.48 -0.99
C GLU A 53 -9.40 13.47 -0.35
N ARG A 54 -8.22 13.00 0.08
CA ARG A 54 -7.16 13.86 0.62
C ARG A 54 -6.73 14.93 -0.38
N GLY A 55 -6.54 14.58 -1.65
CA GLY A 55 -6.22 15.55 -2.70
C GLY A 55 -7.30 16.62 -2.84
N THR A 56 -8.57 16.24 -2.68
CA THR A 56 -9.69 17.19 -2.71
C THR A 56 -9.74 18.07 -1.47
N LEU A 57 -9.53 17.52 -0.28
CA LEU A 57 -9.55 18.26 0.99
C LEU A 57 -8.34 19.18 1.16
N ALA A 58 -7.19 18.79 0.63
CA ALA A 58 -5.94 19.53 0.74
C ALA A 58 -5.78 20.65 -0.31
N ARG A 59 -6.81 20.99 -1.09
CA ARG A 59 -6.74 22.07 -2.08
C ARG A 59 -6.43 23.41 -1.38
N PRO A 60 -5.42 24.17 -1.84
CA PRO A 60 -5.02 25.43 -1.23
C PRO A 60 -6.17 26.41 -1.04
N ASP A 61 -7.04 26.57 -2.04
CA ASP A 61 -8.19 27.48 -1.99
C ASP A 61 -9.14 27.18 -0.83
N ARG A 62 -9.31 25.88 -0.51
CA ARG A 62 -10.18 25.42 0.58
C ARG A 62 -9.53 25.68 1.94
N ILE A 63 -8.22 25.48 2.03
CA ILE A 63 -7.46 25.71 3.26
C ILE A 63 -7.39 27.22 3.54
N ASP A 64 -7.10 28.04 2.53
CA ASP A 64 -7.00 29.49 2.67
C ASP A 64 -8.35 30.08 3.13
N GLY A 65 -9.46 29.66 2.53
CA GLY A 65 -10.80 30.09 2.96
C GLY A 65 -11.10 29.82 4.43
N LEU A 66 -10.67 28.66 4.96
CA LEU A 66 -10.81 28.32 6.37
C LEU A 66 -9.81 29.10 7.25
N ALA A 67 -8.57 29.24 6.80
CA ALA A 67 -7.51 29.95 7.50
C ALA A 67 -7.88 31.42 7.73
N ARG A 68 -8.51 32.08 6.73
CA ARG A 68 -8.97 33.46 6.85
C ARG A 68 -10.12 33.63 7.85
N GLN A 69 -11.00 32.64 7.97
CA GLN A 69 -12.08 32.68 8.97
C GLN A 69 -11.55 32.63 10.40
N ILE A 70 -10.41 32.00 10.63
CA ILE A 70 -9.75 31.93 11.95
C ILE A 70 -8.65 33.00 12.13
N GLY A 71 -8.58 33.99 11.24
CA GLY A 71 -7.68 35.15 11.36
C GLY A 71 -6.22 34.87 11.02
N LEU A 72 -5.90 33.75 10.36
CA LEU A 72 -4.55 33.47 9.89
C LEU A 72 -4.21 34.36 8.68
N ALA A 73 -2.99 34.89 8.68
CA ALA A 73 -2.40 35.61 7.55
C ALA A 73 -1.80 34.63 6.53
N PRO A 74 -1.58 35.06 5.27
CA PRO A 74 -0.88 34.24 4.29
C PRO A 74 0.46 33.74 4.84
N PRO A 75 0.86 32.50 4.53
CA PRO A 75 2.14 31.97 4.96
C PRO A 75 3.27 32.83 4.41
N ARG A 76 4.23 33.19 5.26
CA ARG A 76 5.44 33.89 4.84
C ARG A 76 6.45 32.92 4.24
N VAL A 77 7.30 33.43 3.38
CA VAL A 77 8.28 32.63 2.62
C VAL A 77 9.24 31.88 3.55
N ASP A 78 9.58 32.46 4.70
CA ASP A 78 10.45 31.86 5.72
C ASP A 78 9.81 30.72 6.53
N GLN A 79 8.48 30.53 6.41
CA GLN A 79 7.75 29.47 7.09
C GLN A 79 7.70 28.16 6.28
N PHE A 80 8.13 28.18 5.02
CA PHE A 80 8.22 26.98 4.19
C PHE A 80 9.58 26.30 4.34
N ALA A 81 9.59 24.97 4.47
CA ALA A 81 10.83 24.18 4.60
C ALA A 81 11.83 24.44 3.44
N ASN A 82 11.32 24.63 2.22
CA ASN A 82 12.10 24.98 1.03
C ASN A 82 11.83 26.42 0.55
N GLY A 83 11.30 27.29 1.41
CA GLY A 83 10.83 28.61 1.00
C GLY A 83 11.92 29.53 0.45
N ARG A 84 13.16 29.36 0.93
CA ARG A 84 14.31 30.13 0.47
C ARG A 84 14.64 29.84 -1.00
N GLU A 85 14.70 28.57 -1.40
CA GLU A 85 14.96 28.19 -2.81
C GLU A 85 13.89 28.76 -3.77
N VAL A 86 12.63 28.81 -3.35
CA VAL A 86 11.54 29.36 -4.18
C VAL A 86 11.60 30.90 -4.25
N SER A 87 12.03 31.57 -3.17
CA SER A 87 12.25 33.01 -3.15
C SER A 87 13.37 33.43 -4.11
N ASP A 88 14.49 32.69 -4.09
CA ASP A 88 15.69 32.98 -4.87
C ASP A 88 15.43 32.84 -6.39
N LEU A 89 14.59 31.89 -6.79
CA LEU A 89 14.14 31.74 -8.19
C LEU A 89 13.28 32.91 -8.67
N GLY A 90 12.44 33.47 -7.78
CA GLY A 90 11.61 34.64 -8.08
C GLY A 90 12.40 35.96 -8.16
N GLU A 91 13.56 36.05 -7.51
CA GLU A 91 14.46 37.20 -7.61
C GLU A 91 15.32 37.17 -8.88
N GLN A 92 15.75 35.98 -9.33
CA GLN A 92 16.49 35.81 -10.58
C GLN A 92 15.66 36.20 -11.83
N ASP A 93 14.38 35.84 -11.86
CA ASP A 93 13.48 36.18 -12.99
C ASP A 93 13.20 37.70 -13.08
N ARG A 94 13.20 38.41 -11.95
CA ARG A 94 13.09 39.88 -11.91
C ARG A 94 14.39 40.61 -12.28
N GLY A 95 15.54 39.95 -12.14
CA GLY A 95 16.86 40.49 -12.51
C GLY A 95 17.19 40.40 -14.00
N ASN A 96 16.54 39.50 -14.75
CA ASN A 96 16.80 39.23 -16.17
C ASN A 96 15.94 40.07 -17.15
N GLY A 97 15.15 41.02 -16.63
CA GLY A 97 14.26 41.89 -17.41
C GLY A 97 14.81 43.29 -17.70
N ARG A 98 16.13 43.49 -17.74
CA ARG A 98 16.77 44.78 -18.09
C ARG A 98 17.74 44.63 -19.25
#